data_AF-A0A0A9XYK0-F1
#
_entry.id   AF-A0A0A9XYK0-F1
#
_cell.length_a   1.000
_cell.length_b   1.000
_cell.length_c   1.000
_cell.angle_alpha   90.00
_cell.angle_beta   90.00
_cell.angle_gamma   90.00
#
_symmetry.space_group_name_H-M   'P 1'
#
loop_
_entity.id
_entity.type
_entity.pdbx_description
1 polymer ?
#
loop_
_entity_poly.entity_id
_entity_poly.type
_entity_poly.pdbx_seq_one_letter_code
_entity_poly.pdbx_strand_id
1 'polypeptide(L)'
;MVKVEIDGMICEKIEEVEETPSEEKHPEMRTCEKDPRFQQMNQTKWCYHMFVDFYRCKHYFGGSHKFCTYFENCYKSICPKSWIETWQSDMEKGAFPRDTTKEMGS
;
A
#
# COMPACT_ATOMS: atom_id res chain seq x y z
N MET A 1 -40.76 3.88 16.52
CA MET A 1 -40.52 5.32 16.71
C MET A 1 -39.02 5.55 16.57
N VAL A 2 -38.57 6.02 15.41
CA VAL A 2 -37.14 6.32 15.16
C VAL A 2 -36.90 7.76 15.61
N LYS A 3 -36.07 7.96 16.64
CA LYS A 3 -35.53 9.28 16.94
C LYS A 3 -34.35 9.51 15.99
N VAL A 4 -34.45 10.53 15.15
CA VAL A 4 -33.36 11.05 14.32
C VAL A 4 -32.89 12.33 14.99
N GLU A 5 -31.64 12.35 15.45
CA GLU A 5 -30.94 13.60 15.73
C GLU A 5 -29.78 13.74 14.76
N ILE A 6 -29.66 14.98 14.28
CA ILE A 6 -28.95 15.42 13.09
C ILE A 6 -27.62 16.00 13.59
N ASP A 7 -26.51 15.34 13.26
CA ASP A 7 -25.21 15.97 12.99
C ASP A 7 -24.25 14.93 12.36
N GLY A 8 -24.49 14.64 11.08
CA GLY A 8 -23.42 14.72 10.08
C GLY A 8 -22.25 13.72 10.06
N MET A 9 -22.37 12.49 10.56
CA MET A 9 -21.39 11.44 10.24
C MET A 9 -21.97 10.02 10.28
N ILE A 10 -21.54 9.21 9.31
CA ILE A 10 -21.65 7.74 9.22
C ILE A 10 -23.03 7.20 8.83
N CYS A 11 -23.20 6.97 7.52
CA CYS A 11 -24.19 6.07 6.99
C CYS A 11 -23.57 4.66 7.00
N GLU A 12 -23.69 3.92 8.10
CA GLU A 12 -23.26 2.53 8.13
C GLU A 12 -24.42 1.63 7.71
N LYS A 13 -24.11 0.56 6.98
CA LYS A 13 -24.87 -0.67 7.13
C LYS A 13 -23.93 -1.62 7.87
N ILE A 14 -24.23 -1.87 9.14
CA ILE A 14 -23.61 -2.96 9.89
C ILE A 14 -24.19 -4.23 9.29
N GLU A 15 -23.42 -4.88 8.42
CA GLU A 15 -23.69 -6.28 8.06
C GLU A 15 -23.11 -7.15 9.17
N GLU A 16 -23.95 -8.03 9.71
CA GLU A 16 -23.57 -9.08 10.64
C GLU A 16 -22.44 -9.89 9.99
N VAL A 17 -21.25 -9.89 10.61
CA VAL A 17 -20.15 -10.76 10.19
C VAL A 17 -20.50 -12.17 10.63
N GLU A 18 -21.19 -12.90 9.75
CA GLU A 18 -21.31 -14.36 9.89
C GLU A 18 -19.90 -14.95 9.77
N GLU A 19 -19.37 -15.45 10.90
CA GLU A 19 -18.17 -16.28 10.92
C GLU A 19 -18.49 -17.62 10.24
N THR A 20 -18.29 -17.69 8.93
CA THR A 20 -18.35 -18.95 8.19
C THR A 20 -17.05 -19.75 8.38
N PRO A 21 -17.11 -21.10 8.54
CA PRO A 21 -16.01 -21.94 9.01
C PRO A 21 -14.74 -21.86 8.17
N SER A 22 -13.60 -22.02 8.86
CA SER A 22 -12.24 -22.03 8.31
C SER A 22 -12.05 -23.12 7.25
N GLU A 23 -12.15 -22.73 5.99
CA GLU A 23 -11.59 -23.50 4.89
C GLU A 23 -10.09 -23.17 4.86
N GLU A 24 -9.22 -24.19 4.99
CA GLU A 24 -7.77 -24.03 4.81
C GLU A 24 -7.51 -23.60 3.37
N LYS A 25 -7.61 -22.29 3.11
CA LYS A 25 -7.25 -21.70 1.82
C LYS A 25 -5.76 -21.91 1.65
N HIS A 26 -5.42 -22.85 0.76
CA HIS A 26 -4.13 -22.83 0.09
C HIS A 26 -3.84 -21.38 -0.30
N PRO A 27 -2.64 -20.84 0.01
CA PRO A 27 -2.36 -19.43 -0.20
C PRO A 27 -2.56 -19.15 -1.69
N GLU A 28 -3.64 -18.43 -2.03
CA GLU A 28 -3.87 -18.02 -3.40
C GLU A 28 -2.68 -17.17 -3.80
N MET A 29 -1.90 -17.65 -4.77
CA MET A 29 -0.75 -16.91 -5.29
C MET A 29 -1.27 -15.72 -6.09
N ARG A 30 -1.55 -14.63 -5.38
CA ARG A 30 -1.97 -13.36 -5.96
C ARG A 30 -0.76 -12.45 -6.12
N THR A 31 -0.68 -11.80 -7.27
CA THR A 31 0.30 -10.76 -7.56
C THR A 31 -0.39 -9.40 -7.67
N CYS A 32 0.39 -8.34 -7.80
CA CYS A 32 -0.16 -7.01 -8.06
C CYS A 32 -0.93 -6.97 -9.39
N GLU A 33 -2.11 -6.36 -9.38
CA GLU A 33 -2.89 -6.10 -10.59
C GLU A 33 -2.14 -5.12 -11.51
N LYS A 34 -2.33 -5.25 -12.83
CA LYS A 34 -1.67 -4.37 -13.80
C LYS A 34 -2.23 -2.95 -13.70
N ASP A 35 -1.35 -1.99 -13.43
CA ASP A 35 -1.70 -0.58 -13.40
C ASP A 35 -1.79 0.00 -14.83
N PRO A 36 -2.96 0.55 -15.24
CA PRO A 36 -3.15 1.13 -16.58
C PRO A 36 -2.24 2.32 -16.89
N ARG A 37 -1.58 2.93 -15.90
CA ARG A 37 -0.61 4.01 -16.10
C ARG A 37 0.73 3.50 -16.65
N PHE A 38 1.04 2.22 -16.46
CA PHE A 38 2.32 1.61 -16.81
C PHE A 38 2.17 0.46 -17.83
N GLN A 39 1.60 0.78 -19.00
CA GLN A 39 1.28 -0.20 -20.05
C GLN A 39 2.49 -0.73 -20.83
N GLN A 40 3.62 -0.04 -20.71
CA GLN A 40 4.84 -0.33 -21.47
C GLN A 40 5.61 -1.54 -20.90
N MET A 41 6.45 -2.19 -21.71
CA MET A 41 7.11 -3.45 -21.33
C MET A 41 8.11 -3.34 -20.17
N ASN A 42 8.79 -2.21 -20.05
CA ASN A 42 9.77 -1.91 -19.01
C ASN A 42 9.09 -1.51 -17.67
N GLN A 43 8.90 -2.45 -16.77
CA GLN A 43 8.23 -2.19 -15.49
C GLN A 43 9.06 -1.44 -14.42
N THR A 44 10.24 -0.90 -14.77
CA THR A 44 11.10 -0.17 -13.82
C THR A 44 10.39 1.03 -13.17
N LYS A 45 9.66 1.83 -13.95
CA LYS A 45 8.93 2.99 -13.39
C LYS A 45 7.84 2.54 -12.43
N TRP A 46 7.08 1.51 -12.79
CA TRP A 46 6.01 0.97 -11.95
C TRP A 46 6.55 0.48 -10.61
N CYS A 47 7.59 -0.35 -10.64
CA CYS A 47 8.31 -0.81 -9.45
C CYS A 47 8.74 0.37 -8.55
N TYR A 48 9.42 1.36 -9.14
CA TYR A 48 9.90 2.52 -8.40
C TYR A 48 8.77 3.33 -7.76
N HIS A 49 7.67 3.57 -8.49
CA HIS A 49 6.52 4.30 -7.97
C HIS A 49 5.87 3.56 -6.79
N MET A 50 5.67 2.24 -6.90
CA MET A 50 5.08 1.45 -5.80
C MET A 50 5.96 1.44 -4.54
N PHE A 51 7.29 1.39 -4.71
CA PHE A 51 8.23 1.50 -3.59
C PHE A 51 8.08 2.86 -2.88
N VAL A 52 8.14 3.96 -3.63
CA VAL A 52 8.02 5.32 -3.05
C VAL A 52 6.66 5.54 -2.39
N ASP A 53 5.58 5.07 -3.01
CA ASP A 53 4.22 5.21 -2.47
C ASP A 53 4.03 4.44 -1.16
N PHE A 54 4.66 3.27 -1.01
CA PHE A 54 4.67 2.57 0.27
C PHE A 54 5.32 3.41 1.39
N TYR A 55 6.50 3.99 1.14
CA TYR A 55 7.19 4.79 2.16
C TYR A 55 6.46 6.11 2.46
N ARG A 56 5.81 6.72 1.46
CA ARG A 56 4.89 7.85 1.68
C ARG A 56 3.71 7.42 2.57
N CYS A 57 3.05 6.32 2.23
CA CYS A 57 1.92 5.79 3.02
C CYS A 57 2.33 5.46 4.45
N LYS A 58 3.51 4.86 4.64
CA LYS A 58 4.09 4.56 5.94
C LYS A 58 4.33 5.83 6.76
N HIS A 59 4.80 6.91 6.13
CA HIS A 59 5.02 8.18 6.80
C HIS A 59 3.71 8.84 7.26
N TYR A 60 2.71 8.94 6.37
CA TYR A 60 1.44 9.62 6.68
C TYR A 60 0.50 8.82 7.59
N PHE A 61 0.44 7.49 7.41
CA PHE A 61 -0.57 6.63 8.06
C PHE A 61 0.02 5.62 9.06
N GLY A 62 1.34 5.63 9.29
CA GLY A 62 1.97 4.77 10.31
C GLY A 62 2.13 3.29 9.91
N GLY A 63 1.99 2.95 8.63
CA GLY A 63 2.33 1.61 8.09
C GLY A 63 1.32 0.48 8.31
N SER A 64 0.36 0.62 9.24
CA SER A 64 -0.66 -0.41 9.52
C SER A 64 -1.95 -0.27 8.70
N HIS A 65 -2.01 0.68 7.77
CA HIS A 65 -3.21 0.90 6.96
C HIS A 65 -3.33 -0.15 5.84
N LYS A 66 -4.55 -0.65 5.60
CA LYS A 66 -4.83 -1.65 4.53
C LYS A 66 -4.30 -1.23 3.15
N PHE A 67 -4.34 0.08 2.85
CA PHE A 67 -3.79 0.64 1.62
C PHE A 67 -2.25 0.58 1.54
N CYS A 68 -1.53 0.70 2.66
CA CYS A 68 -0.07 0.60 2.65
C CYS A 68 0.39 -0.84 2.33
N THR A 69 -0.31 -1.83 2.86
CA THR A 69 -0.04 -3.26 2.59
C THR A 69 -0.17 -3.60 1.10
N TYR A 70 -1.09 -2.94 0.39
CA TYR A 70 -1.22 -3.10 -1.07
C TYR A 70 0.07 -2.68 -1.80
N PHE A 71 0.58 -1.47 -1.53
CA PHE A 71 1.82 -0.99 -2.13
C PHE A 71 3.01 -1.88 -1.77
N GLU A 72 3.05 -2.36 -0.53
CA GLU A 72 4.07 -3.27 -0.04
C GLU A 72 4.12 -4.58 -0.84
N ASN A 73 2.97 -5.22 -0.99
CA ASN A 73 2.85 -6.45 -1.77
C ASN A 73 3.22 -6.19 -3.23
N CYS A 74 2.77 -5.08 -3.81
CA CYS A 74 3.04 -4.74 -5.19
C CYS A 74 4.53 -4.56 -5.49
N TYR A 75 5.24 -3.70 -4.78
CA TYR A 75 6.67 -3.50 -5.08
C TYR A 75 7.49 -4.76 -4.80
N LYS A 76 7.13 -5.57 -3.79
CA LYS A 76 7.81 -6.86 -3.52
C LYS A 76 7.61 -7.88 -4.64
N SER A 77 6.47 -7.85 -5.33
CA SER A 77 6.21 -8.74 -6.46
C SER A 77 6.89 -8.31 -7.76
N ILE A 78 6.98 -6.99 -8.00
CA ILE A 78 7.41 -6.45 -9.30
C ILE A 78 8.91 -6.14 -9.32
N CYS A 79 9.46 -5.66 -8.21
CA CYS A 79 10.83 -5.18 -8.15
C CYS A 79 11.85 -6.30 -7.97
N PRO A 80 13.05 -6.19 -8.58
CA PRO A 80 14.20 -7.00 -8.19
C PRO A 80 14.56 -6.79 -6.72
N LYS A 81 14.84 -7.87 -5.97
CA LYS A 81 15.20 -7.79 -4.54
C LYS A 81 16.42 -6.91 -4.26
N SER A 82 17.44 -6.99 -5.11
CA SER A 82 18.66 -6.18 -4.99
C SER A 82 18.40 -4.67 -5.04
N TRP A 83 17.41 -4.24 -5.82
CA TRP A 83 17.01 -2.84 -5.90
C TRP A 83 16.34 -2.38 -4.61
N ILE A 84 15.44 -3.19 -4.07
CA ILE A 84 14.75 -2.92 -2.81
C ILE A 84 15.78 -2.75 -1.69
N GLU A 85 16.71 -3.70 -1.54
CA GLU A 85 17.74 -3.68 -0.49
C GLU A 85 18.63 -2.43 -0.59
N THR A 86 19.05 -2.07 -1.80
CA THR A 86 19.88 -0.88 -2.05
C THR A 86 19.12 0.38 -1.66
N TRP A 87 17.89 0.55 -2.16
CA TRP A 87 17.07 1.72 -1.86
C TRP A 87 16.71 1.82 -0.37
N GLN A 88 16.48 0.69 0.30
CA GLN A 88 16.27 0.66 1.74
C GLN A 88 17.51 1.16 2.49
N SER A 89 18.70 0.69 2.13
CA SER A 89 19.95 1.17 2.71
C SER A 89 20.16 2.67 2.48
N ASP A 90 19.84 3.17 1.27
CA ASP A 90 19.97 4.58 0.94
C ASP A 90 18.96 5.45 1.71
N MET A 91 17.74 4.95 1.94
CA MET A 91 16.74 5.61 2.77
C MET A 91 17.18 5.71 4.24
N GLU A 92 17.74 4.64 4.80
CA GLU A 92 18.27 4.63 6.17
C GLU A 92 19.46 5.58 6.34
N LYS A 93 20.30 5.70 5.31
CA LYS A 93 21.44 6.64 5.29
C LYS A 93 21.03 8.08 4.98
N GLY A 94 19.79 8.32 4.56
CA GLY A 94 19.34 9.64 4.05
C GLY A 94 20.01 10.05 2.73
N ALA A 95 20.56 9.09 1.98
CA ALA A 95 21.26 9.31 0.70
C ALA A 95 20.37 9.01 -0.51
N PHE A 96 19.07 8.79 -0.31
CA PHE A 96 18.16 8.46 -1.40
C PHE A 96 18.07 9.61 -2.42
N PRO A 97 18.21 9.35 -3.74
CA PRO A 97 18.28 10.41 -4.75
C PRO A 97 17.03 11.29 -4.87
N ARG A 98 15.89 10.82 -4.35
CA ARG A 98 14.64 11.57 -4.34
C ARG A 98 14.55 12.32 -3.02
N ASP A 99 14.21 13.60 -3.09
CA ASP A 99 13.95 14.42 -1.91
C ASP A 99 12.67 13.95 -1.20
N THR A 100 12.84 13.01 -0.28
CA THR A 100 11.75 12.52 0.57
C THR A 100 11.40 13.50 1.68
N THR A 101 12.32 14.41 2.05
CA THR A 101 12.12 15.38 3.14
C THR A 101 11.02 16.40 2.82
N LYS A 102 11.01 16.93 1.58
CA LYS A 102 9.94 17.85 1.14
C LYS A 102 8.59 17.17 0.97
N GLU A 103 8.57 15.91 0.59
CA GLU A 103 7.34 15.21 0.26
C GLU A 103 6.65 14.53 1.43
N MET A 104 7.41 14.20 2.46
CA MET A 104 6.90 13.62 3.69
C MET A 104 6.65 14.71 4.74
N GLY A 105 7.17 15.93 4.56
CA GLY A 105 6.86 17.07 5.43
C GLY A 105 7.55 16.94 6.78
N SER A 106 8.88 17.10 6.76
CA SER A 106 9.66 17.39 7.98
C SER A 106 9.77 18.89 8.23
#